data_AF-A0A5C7PST9-F1
#
_entry.id   AF-A0A5C7PST9-F1
#
_cell.length_a   1.000
_cell.length_b   1.000
_cell.length_c   1.000
_cell.angle_alpha   90.00
_cell.angle_beta   90.00
_cell.angle_gamma   90.00
#
_symmetry.space_group_name_H-M   'P 1'
#
loop_
_entity.id
_entity.type
_entity.pdbx_description
1 polymer ?
#
loop_
_entity_poly.entity_id
_entity_poly.type
_entity_poly.pdbx_seq_one_letter_code
_entity_poly.pdbx_strand_id
1 'polypeptide(L)'
;MDYFPNAQDFNAARVTVPGQSEIIQQSLYDFNLYAGAGQTSLTFFQNPIGAGLTTALGATAGTVKTKADTNMQMAAQLPSGIGFLAESIEIYFNPGSVSTASTFTIDTLTFFLAAASAVPTAQVDDVSAFTQSGSLEFNILQKNYLREAPLGRFPPKVHTKLNAAIASNSATTAEVGVANAYSEGRPMYVGRIGLQPAMNFEVKMEWPGLVAMTSGFNARVGVVLDGYMMRAVQ
;
A
#
# COMPACT_ATOMS: atom_id res chain seq x y z
N MET A 1 -33.68 -34.89 14.52
CA MET A 1 -33.80 -35.28 13.09
C MET A 1 -32.44 -35.01 12.49
N ASP A 2 -31.67 -36.07 12.23
CA ASP A 2 -30.38 -35.96 11.57
C ASP A 2 -30.61 -35.61 10.10
N TYR A 3 -30.24 -34.39 9.73
CA TYR A 3 -30.29 -33.94 8.36
C TYR A 3 -29.15 -34.62 7.59
N PHE A 4 -29.49 -35.57 6.74
CA PHE A 4 -28.53 -36.15 5.80
C PHE A 4 -28.46 -35.28 4.55
N PRO A 5 -27.27 -34.77 4.16
CA PRO A 5 -27.10 -33.97 2.96
C PRO A 5 -27.60 -34.74 1.73
N ASN A 6 -28.36 -34.07 0.87
CA ASN A 6 -28.88 -34.61 -0.38
C ASN A 6 -28.23 -33.92 -1.60
N ALA A 7 -28.51 -34.40 -2.80
CA ALA A 7 -27.92 -33.87 -4.04
C ALA A 7 -28.19 -32.37 -4.27
N GLN A 8 -29.27 -31.83 -3.69
CA GLN A 8 -29.60 -30.42 -3.75
C GLN A 8 -28.69 -29.59 -2.84
N ASP A 9 -28.30 -30.11 -1.67
CA ASP A 9 -27.28 -29.51 -0.81
C ASP A 9 -25.93 -29.47 -1.50
N PHE A 10 -25.54 -30.57 -2.16
CA PHE A 10 -24.32 -30.62 -2.94
C PHE A 10 -24.34 -29.63 -4.10
N ASN A 11 -25.48 -29.43 -4.75
CA ASN A 11 -25.64 -28.44 -5.83
C ASN A 11 -25.66 -26.98 -5.31
N ALA A 12 -26.29 -26.73 -4.16
CA ALA A 12 -26.35 -25.40 -3.53
C ALA A 12 -25.01 -24.97 -2.92
N ALA A 13 -24.19 -25.93 -2.49
CA ALA A 13 -22.85 -25.70 -1.96
C ALA A 13 -21.75 -25.82 -3.05
N ARG A 14 -22.09 -25.92 -4.34
CA ARG A 14 -21.07 -25.99 -5.39
C ARG A 14 -20.33 -24.66 -5.46
N VAL A 15 -19.02 -24.77 -5.30
CA VAL A 15 -18.07 -23.69 -5.60
C VAL A 15 -17.96 -23.46 -7.12
N THR A 16 -18.39 -24.44 -7.95
CA THR A 16 -18.51 -24.41 -9.42
C THR A 16 -19.95 -24.30 -9.92
N VAL A 17 -20.33 -23.20 -10.58
CA VAL A 17 -21.60 -23.08 -11.31
C VAL A 17 -21.29 -22.61 -12.74
N PRO A 18 -21.29 -23.53 -13.72
CA PRO A 18 -20.97 -23.20 -15.10
C PRO A 18 -21.87 -22.08 -15.66
N GLY A 19 -21.26 -21.08 -16.29
CA GLY A 19 -21.98 -19.94 -16.88
C GLY A 19 -22.32 -18.81 -15.90
N GLN A 20 -21.94 -18.94 -14.63
CA GLN A 20 -22.06 -17.86 -13.64
C GLN A 20 -20.67 -17.29 -13.30
N SER A 21 -20.67 -16.02 -12.86
CA SER A 21 -19.50 -15.35 -12.33
C SER A 21 -19.72 -15.06 -10.84
N GLU A 22 -18.68 -15.29 -10.04
CA GLU A 22 -18.66 -14.89 -8.64
C GLU A 22 -18.13 -13.45 -8.56
N ILE A 23 -18.73 -12.65 -7.69
CA ILE A 23 -18.24 -11.31 -7.34
C ILE A 23 -17.82 -11.36 -5.89
N ILE A 24 -16.54 -11.10 -5.64
CA ILE A 24 -15.96 -11.04 -4.30
C ILE A 24 -15.45 -9.64 -4.02
N GLN A 25 -15.63 -9.17 -2.79
CA GLN A 25 -14.99 -7.94 -2.35
C GLN A 25 -13.52 -8.24 -2.04
N GLN A 26 -12.63 -7.76 -2.89
CA GLN A 26 -11.19 -7.98 -2.75
C GLN A 26 -10.45 -6.81 -3.37
N SER A 27 -9.57 -6.16 -2.61
CA SER A 27 -8.78 -5.03 -3.11
C SER A 27 -7.56 -5.51 -3.91
N LEU A 28 -7.14 -4.75 -4.92
CA LEU A 28 -5.81 -4.88 -5.52
C LEU A 28 -4.83 -4.01 -4.73
N TYR A 29 -3.66 -4.54 -4.43
CA TYR A 29 -2.62 -3.79 -3.73
C TYR A 29 -1.24 -4.04 -4.32
N ASP A 30 -0.40 -3.02 -4.25
CA ASP A 30 1.01 -3.14 -4.57
C ASP A 30 1.84 -2.20 -3.68
N PHE A 31 2.93 -2.71 -3.13
CA PHE A 31 3.86 -1.98 -2.28
C PHE A 31 5.24 -1.93 -2.93
N ASN A 32 5.88 -0.76 -2.85
CA ASN A 32 7.23 -0.49 -3.32
C ASN A 32 8.06 0.19 -2.23
N LEU A 33 9.37 0.07 -2.37
CA LEU A 33 10.32 0.78 -1.50
C LEU A 33 10.50 2.21 -2.02
N TYR A 34 10.26 3.19 -1.16
CA TYR A 34 10.67 4.57 -1.37
C TYR A 34 12.05 4.75 -0.75
N ALA A 35 13.04 5.07 -1.57
CA ALA A 35 14.41 5.25 -1.11
C ALA A 35 14.53 6.54 -0.29
N GLY A 36 15.27 6.54 0.81
CA GLY A 36 15.46 7.73 1.66
C GLY A 36 16.08 8.92 0.91
N ALA A 37 16.88 8.66 -0.13
CA ALA A 37 17.44 9.69 -1.01
C ALA A 37 16.39 10.36 -1.93
N GLY A 38 15.14 9.89 -1.92
CA GLY A 38 14.07 10.34 -2.79
C GLY A 38 14.00 9.58 -4.11
N GLN A 39 12.87 9.74 -4.79
CA GLN A 39 12.63 9.20 -6.13
C GLN A 39 11.79 10.20 -6.94
N THR A 40 11.92 10.15 -8.27
CA THR A 40 11.10 10.97 -9.19
C THR A 40 9.83 10.29 -9.62
N SER A 41 9.76 8.95 -9.54
CA SER A 41 8.55 8.20 -9.84
C SER A 41 8.50 6.85 -9.12
N LEU A 42 7.29 6.44 -8.76
CA LEU A 42 6.97 5.08 -8.34
C LEU A 42 5.84 4.54 -9.20
N THR A 43 6.04 3.38 -9.83
CA THR A 43 5.01 2.71 -10.62
C THR A 43 4.55 1.45 -9.92
N PHE A 44 3.23 1.29 -9.82
CA PHE A 44 2.56 0.20 -9.11
C PHE A 44 1.89 -0.76 -10.09
N PHE A 45 1.65 -1.98 -9.62
CA PHE A 45 1.06 -3.12 -10.33
C PHE A 45 1.89 -3.66 -11.50
N GLN A 46 3.14 -3.21 -11.66
CA GLN A 46 4.05 -3.65 -12.73
C GLN A 46 4.80 -4.94 -12.40
N ASN A 47 5.16 -5.13 -11.13
CA ASN A 47 5.92 -6.29 -10.69
C ASN A 47 4.99 -7.28 -9.98
N PRO A 48 4.65 -8.43 -10.61
CA PRO A 48 3.81 -9.43 -9.96
C PRO A 48 4.55 -10.12 -8.81
N ILE A 49 3.83 -10.96 -8.07
CA ILE A 49 4.42 -11.85 -7.07
C ILE A 49 5.57 -12.64 -7.71
N GLY A 50 6.72 -12.68 -7.04
CA GLY A 50 7.93 -13.32 -7.55
C GLY A 50 8.81 -12.42 -8.42
N ALA A 51 8.45 -11.15 -8.64
CA ALA A 51 9.25 -10.16 -9.35
C ALA A 51 9.46 -8.88 -8.51
N GLY A 52 10.46 -8.07 -8.86
CA GLY A 52 10.82 -6.87 -8.09
C GLY A 52 11.40 -7.18 -6.72
N LEU A 53 11.46 -6.18 -5.83
CA LEU A 53 11.99 -6.33 -4.48
C LEU A 53 10.86 -6.27 -3.46
N THR A 54 10.90 -7.17 -2.47
CA THR A 54 9.97 -7.15 -1.34
C THR A 54 10.24 -5.97 -0.41
N THR A 55 9.16 -5.45 0.16
CA THR A 55 9.13 -4.51 1.29
C THR A 55 8.45 -5.11 2.51
N ALA A 56 8.12 -6.41 2.43
CA ALA A 56 7.36 -7.09 3.45
C ALA A 56 8.17 -7.26 4.73
N LEU A 57 7.50 -7.07 5.85
CA LEU A 57 8.09 -7.23 7.17
C LEU A 57 8.49 -8.69 7.41
N GLY A 58 9.71 -8.89 7.91
CA GLY A 58 10.27 -10.22 8.15
C GLY A 58 10.81 -10.91 6.89
N ALA A 59 10.73 -10.30 5.71
CA ALA A 59 11.37 -10.83 4.51
C ALA A 59 12.87 -10.46 4.47
N THR A 60 13.67 -11.33 3.86
CA THR A 60 15.10 -11.08 3.64
C THR A 60 15.26 -9.96 2.60
N ALA A 61 16.06 -8.95 2.91
CA ALA A 61 16.36 -7.85 1.99
C ALA A 61 16.89 -8.36 0.64
N GLY A 62 16.48 -7.72 -0.46
CA GLY A 62 16.88 -8.12 -1.81
C GLY A 62 16.12 -9.33 -2.38
N THR A 63 15.17 -9.91 -1.64
CA THR A 63 14.32 -10.99 -2.16
C THR A 63 13.13 -10.46 -2.97
N VAL A 64 12.52 -11.36 -3.74
CA VAL A 64 11.40 -11.04 -4.64
C VAL A 64 10.12 -10.71 -3.89
N LYS A 65 9.23 -9.90 -4.50
CA LYS A 65 7.92 -9.58 -3.91
C LYS A 65 7.12 -10.83 -3.56
N THR A 66 6.47 -10.76 -2.41
CA THR A 66 5.59 -11.82 -1.92
C THR A 66 4.13 -11.38 -1.97
N LYS A 67 3.22 -12.25 -1.53
CA LYS A 67 1.81 -11.89 -1.33
C LYS A 67 1.62 -10.75 -0.32
N ALA A 68 2.59 -10.46 0.54
CA ALA A 68 2.52 -9.33 1.46
C ALA A 68 2.80 -7.98 0.76
N ASP A 69 3.40 -7.99 -0.44
CA ASP A 69 3.71 -6.81 -1.24
C ASP A 69 2.69 -6.57 -2.34
N THR A 70 2.20 -7.61 -3.00
CA THR A 70 1.21 -7.46 -4.07
C THR A 70 0.36 -8.72 -4.23
N ASN A 71 -0.87 -8.55 -4.71
CA ASN A 71 -1.70 -9.63 -5.19
C ASN A 71 -1.74 -9.76 -6.72
N MET A 72 -0.90 -9.02 -7.43
CA MET A 72 -0.76 -9.15 -8.89
C MET A 72 -0.08 -10.46 -9.27
N GLN A 73 -0.72 -11.21 -10.15
CA GLN A 73 -0.16 -12.44 -10.75
C GLN A 73 0.57 -12.16 -12.07
N MET A 74 0.20 -11.09 -12.75
CA MET A 74 0.82 -10.64 -14.01
C MET A 74 1.21 -9.17 -13.91
N ALA A 75 2.21 -8.76 -14.69
CA ALA A 75 2.62 -7.37 -14.79
C ALA A 75 1.53 -6.54 -15.47
N ALA A 76 1.08 -5.48 -14.80
CA ALA A 76 0.22 -4.42 -15.33
C ALA A 76 -1.13 -4.84 -15.92
N GLN A 77 -1.57 -6.08 -15.70
CA GLN A 77 -2.82 -6.59 -16.23
C GLN A 77 -3.40 -7.68 -15.34
N LEU A 78 -4.73 -7.85 -15.45
CA LEU A 78 -5.43 -8.92 -14.77
C LEU A 78 -5.32 -10.25 -15.55
N PRO A 79 -5.22 -11.39 -14.85
CA PRO A 79 -5.28 -12.71 -15.47
C PRO A 79 -6.56 -12.91 -16.28
N SER A 80 -6.50 -13.83 -17.26
CA SER A 80 -7.68 -14.19 -18.06
C SER A 80 -8.82 -14.68 -17.16
N GLY A 81 -10.05 -14.24 -17.47
CA GLY A 81 -11.25 -14.60 -16.71
C GLY A 81 -11.45 -13.85 -15.39
N ILE A 82 -10.57 -12.89 -15.07
CA ILE A 82 -10.70 -12.03 -13.89
C ILE A 82 -10.94 -10.58 -14.31
N GLY A 83 -12.06 -10.00 -13.88
CA GLY A 83 -12.34 -8.57 -13.95
C GLY A 83 -12.24 -7.92 -12.58
N PHE A 84 -11.98 -6.61 -12.55
CA PHE A 84 -11.98 -5.85 -11.30
C PHE A 84 -12.73 -4.53 -11.48
N LEU A 85 -13.61 -4.20 -10.54
CA LEU A 85 -14.33 -2.92 -10.51
C LEU A 85 -13.75 -2.07 -9.39
N ALA A 86 -12.87 -1.12 -9.73
CA ALA A 86 -12.30 -0.18 -8.77
C ALA A 86 -13.34 0.89 -8.38
N GLU A 87 -13.44 1.20 -7.09
CA GLU A 87 -14.34 2.22 -6.53
C GLU A 87 -13.57 3.33 -5.81
N SER A 88 -12.50 2.99 -5.09
CA SER A 88 -11.65 3.95 -4.40
C SER A 88 -10.17 3.62 -4.55
N ILE A 89 -9.34 4.64 -4.36
CA ILE A 89 -7.89 4.51 -4.33
C ILE A 89 -7.33 5.14 -3.05
N GLU A 90 -6.33 4.48 -2.49
CA GLU A 90 -5.68 4.83 -1.24
C GLU A 90 -4.17 4.70 -1.35
N ILE A 91 -3.46 5.53 -0.58
CA ILE A 91 -2.02 5.48 -0.45
C ILE A 91 -1.66 5.15 1.00
N TYR A 92 -0.81 4.14 1.15
CA TYR A 92 -0.15 3.83 2.40
C TYR A 92 1.27 4.38 2.34
N PHE A 93 1.67 5.13 3.36
CA PHE A 93 3.05 5.56 3.56
C PHE A 93 3.47 5.16 4.97
N ASN A 94 4.49 4.31 5.08
CA ASN A 94 5.05 3.88 6.36
C ASN A 94 6.54 4.28 6.38
N PRO A 95 6.94 5.27 7.20
CA PRO A 95 8.34 5.59 7.36
C PRO A 95 9.09 4.41 8.00
N GLY A 96 10.33 4.19 7.57
CA GLY A 96 11.18 3.13 8.12
C GLY A 96 12.24 3.66 9.07
N SER A 97 13.12 2.78 9.52
CA SER A 97 14.20 3.08 10.49
C SER A 97 15.62 2.82 9.97
N VAL A 98 15.77 2.47 8.69
CA VAL A 98 17.07 2.17 8.05
C VAL A 98 17.20 2.79 6.67
N SER A 99 18.42 3.19 6.30
CA SER A 99 18.78 3.69 4.97
C SER A 99 19.41 2.61 4.07
N THR A 100 19.57 1.38 4.57
CA THR A 100 20.16 0.26 3.83
C THR A 100 19.36 -0.02 2.56
N ALA A 101 20.04 -0.03 1.41
CA ALA A 101 19.41 -0.28 0.12
C ALA A 101 18.55 -1.55 0.15
N SER A 102 17.41 -1.51 -0.53
CA SER A 102 16.50 -2.65 -0.69
C SER A 102 15.94 -3.22 0.63
N THR A 103 15.95 -2.43 1.70
CA THR A 103 15.53 -2.84 3.04
C THR A 103 14.51 -1.85 3.59
N PHE A 104 13.46 -2.38 4.22
CA PHE A 104 12.51 -1.64 5.04
C PHE A 104 12.40 -2.33 6.41
N THR A 105 12.53 -1.54 7.47
CA THR A 105 12.28 -1.96 8.85
C THR A 105 11.33 -0.97 9.48
N ILE A 106 10.36 -1.46 10.26
CA ILE A 106 9.43 -0.57 10.97
C ILE A 106 10.21 0.25 11.99
N ASP A 107 9.81 1.50 12.13
CA ASP A 107 10.21 2.31 13.26
C ASP A 107 9.36 2.02 14.52
N THR A 108 9.93 2.32 15.69
CA THR A 108 9.23 2.20 16.97
C THR A 108 8.50 3.49 17.31
N LEU A 109 7.18 3.41 17.51
CA LEU A 109 6.34 4.59 17.85
C LEU A 109 6.74 5.27 19.18
N THR A 110 7.30 4.52 20.12
CA THR A 110 7.79 5.00 21.42
C THR A 110 9.28 4.75 21.51
N PHE A 111 10.05 5.74 21.95
CA PHE A 111 11.50 5.62 22.03
C PHE A 111 12.08 6.22 23.31
N PHE A 112 13.22 5.68 23.71
CA PHE A 112 14.13 6.28 24.68
C PHE A 112 15.49 6.45 24.02
N LEU A 113 16.01 7.67 24.05
CA LEU A 113 17.29 8.01 23.48
C LEU A 113 18.22 8.51 24.59
N ALA A 114 19.35 7.82 24.78
CA ALA A 114 20.35 8.18 25.78
C ALA A 114 21.07 9.51 25.47
N ALA A 115 20.97 9.98 24.23
CA ALA A 115 21.43 11.28 23.74
C ALA A 115 20.36 11.90 22.81
N ALA A 116 20.13 13.21 22.89
CA ALA A 116 19.17 13.93 22.05
C ALA A 116 19.46 13.64 20.58
N SER A 117 18.45 13.15 19.85
CA SER A 117 18.56 12.75 18.45
C SER A 117 17.38 13.32 17.68
N ALA A 118 17.66 14.02 16.58
CA ALA A 118 16.62 14.56 15.70
C ALA A 118 15.95 13.48 14.82
N VAL A 119 16.38 12.22 14.92
CA VAL A 119 15.97 11.14 14.01
C VAL A 119 14.48 10.77 14.15
N PRO A 120 13.89 10.62 15.36
CA PRO A 120 12.47 10.25 15.47
C PRO A 120 11.52 11.36 15.02
N THR A 121 11.87 12.62 15.25
CA THR A 121 11.12 13.77 14.73
C THR A 121 11.24 13.86 13.20
N ALA A 122 12.39 13.50 12.63
CA ALA A 122 12.59 13.51 11.18
C ALA A 122 11.69 12.50 10.44
N GLN A 123 11.29 11.39 11.08
CA GLN A 123 10.34 10.43 10.48
C GLN A 123 8.91 10.94 10.42
N VAL A 124 8.50 11.82 11.34
CA VAL A 124 7.22 12.56 11.23
C VAL A 124 7.29 13.56 10.07
N ASP A 125 8.45 14.21 9.91
CA ASP A 125 8.69 15.11 8.79
C ASP A 125 8.70 14.36 7.45
N ASP A 126 9.09 13.08 7.39
CA ASP A 126 8.98 12.24 6.19
C ASP A 126 7.53 12.10 5.73
N VAL A 127 6.61 11.85 6.67
CA VAL A 127 5.17 11.73 6.36
C VAL A 127 4.66 13.06 5.81
N SER A 128 5.07 14.18 6.40
CA SER A 128 4.73 15.52 5.93
C SER A 128 5.29 15.79 4.52
N ALA A 129 6.57 15.50 4.29
CA ALA A 129 7.26 15.67 3.02
C ALA A 129 6.62 14.82 1.90
N PHE A 130 6.29 13.57 2.21
CA PHE A 130 5.65 12.67 1.25
C PHE A 130 4.22 13.10 0.93
N THR A 131 3.39 13.37 1.95
CA THR A 131 1.96 13.68 1.75
C THR A 131 1.72 15.04 1.10
N GLN A 132 2.62 16.01 1.30
CA GLN A 132 2.50 17.34 0.69
C GLN A 132 3.14 17.42 -0.70
N SER A 133 3.78 16.35 -1.18
CA SER A 133 4.46 16.32 -2.47
C SER A 133 3.78 15.36 -3.45
N GLY A 134 4.21 15.45 -4.71
CA GLY A 134 3.88 14.50 -5.78
C GLY A 134 2.44 14.57 -6.30
N SER A 135 2.20 13.83 -7.37
CA SER A 135 0.88 13.58 -7.95
C SER A 135 0.68 12.09 -8.17
N LEU A 136 -0.57 11.63 -8.04
CA LEU A 136 -0.95 10.27 -8.40
C LEU A 136 -1.72 10.28 -9.72
N GLU A 137 -1.37 9.34 -10.59
CA GLU A 137 -2.06 9.07 -11.85
C GLU A 137 -2.57 7.63 -11.90
N PHE A 138 -3.82 7.45 -12.31
CA PHE A 138 -4.38 6.14 -12.64
C PHE A 138 -4.69 6.09 -14.15
N ASN A 139 -3.92 5.30 -14.87
CA ASN A 139 -4.03 5.15 -16.32
C ASN A 139 -4.50 3.73 -16.67
N ILE A 140 -5.41 3.64 -17.63
CA ILE A 140 -5.79 2.38 -18.27
C ILE A 140 -5.58 2.56 -19.77
N LEU A 141 -4.75 1.70 -20.34
CA LEU A 141 -4.19 1.87 -21.68
C LEU A 141 -3.52 3.26 -21.79
N GLN A 142 -4.03 4.13 -22.67
CA GLN A 142 -3.51 5.49 -22.88
C GLN A 142 -4.39 6.58 -22.22
N LYS A 143 -5.46 6.18 -21.53
CA LYS A 143 -6.41 7.13 -20.92
C LYS A 143 -6.12 7.29 -19.44
N ASN A 144 -5.93 8.54 -19.02
CA ASN A 144 -5.88 8.92 -17.62
C ASN A 144 -7.32 9.03 -17.07
N TYR A 145 -7.60 8.29 -15.99
CA TYR A 145 -8.88 8.31 -15.29
C TYR A 145 -8.85 9.15 -14.03
N LEU A 146 -7.66 9.33 -13.45
CA LEU A 146 -7.44 10.14 -12.27
C LEU A 146 -6.05 10.76 -12.35
N ARG A 147 -5.97 12.06 -12.10
CA ARG A 147 -4.71 12.79 -11.89
C ARG A 147 -4.96 13.85 -10.84
N GLU A 148 -4.37 13.69 -9.66
CA GLU A 148 -4.56 14.62 -8.54
C GLU A 148 -3.27 14.80 -7.74
N ALA A 149 -3.14 15.99 -7.16
CA ALA A 149 -2.05 16.38 -6.26
C ALA A 149 -2.61 17.24 -5.12
N PRO A 150 -2.00 17.21 -3.91
CA PRO A 150 -0.86 16.40 -3.50
C PRO A 150 -1.27 14.96 -3.10
N LEU A 151 -0.28 14.08 -2.83
CA LEU A 151 -0.54 12.68 -2.44
C LEU A 151 -1.36 12.52 -1.15
N GLY A 152 -1.38 13.54 -0.28
CA GLY A 152 -2.21 13.58 0.93
C GLY A 152 -3.72 13.57 0.66
N ARG A 153 -4.18 13.76 -0.59
CA ARG A 153 -5.58 13.59 -1.00
C ARG A 153 -6.06 12.14 -1.00
N PHE A 154 -5.15 11.18 -0.81
CA PHE A 154 -5.43 9.75 -0.87
C PHE A 154 -5.17 9.05 0.48
N PRO A 155 -5.86 9.45 1.56
CA PRO A 155 -5.62 8.87 2.88
C PRO A 155 -6.04 7.39 2.93
N PRO A 156 -5.35 6.55 3.72
CA PRO A 156 -5.72 5.16 3.92
C PRO A 156 -6.97 5.01 4.81
N LYS A 157 -7.76 3.95 4.59
CA LYS A 157 -8.91 3.57 5.46
C LYS A 157 -8.50 3.26 6.89
N VAL A 158 -7.35 2.61 7.04
CA VAL A 158 -6.85 2.14 8.33
C VAL A 158 -5.49 2.74 8.61
N HIS A 159 -5.29 3.14 9.86
CA HIS A 159 -4.03 3.70 10.34
C HIS A 159 -3.83 3.29 11.81
N THR A 160 -2.59 3.35 12.26
CA THR A 160 -2.26 3.16 13.67
C THR A 160 -2.35 4.50 14.39
N LYS A 161 -3.39 4.68 15.21
CA LYS A 161 -3.53 5.86 16.07
C LYS A 161 -2.92 5.58 17.44
N LEU A 162 -2.13 6.52 17.94
CA LEU A 162 -1.52 6.46 19.26
C LEU A 162 -1.92 7.71 20.06
N ASN A 163 -2.56 7.51 21.20
CA ASN A 163 -2.77 8.56 22.20
C ASN A 163 -1.79 8.28 23.35
N ALA A 164 -0.79 9.15 23.52
CA ALA A 164 0.26 8.96 24.52
C ALA A 164 0.46 10.23 25.36
N ALA A 165 0.81 10.01 26.63
CA ALA A 165 1.31 11.04 27.53
C ALA A 165 2.66 10.57 28.06
N ILE A 166 3.69 11.40 27.94
CA ILE A 166 5.05 11.04 28.33
C ILE A 166 5.42 11.85 29.57
N ALA A 167 5.74 11.14 30.64
CA ALA A 167 6.43 11.71 31.78
C ALA A 167 7.88 11.22 31.74
N SER A 168 8.83 12.15 31.79
CA SER A 168 10.25 11.84 31.69
C SER A 168 11.01 12.51 32.83
N ASN A 169 11.85 11.74 33.52
CA ASN A 169 12.87 12.25 34.45
C ASN A 169 14.26 12.34 33.76
N SER A 170 14.26 12.33 32.44
CA SER A 170 15.47 12.22 31.64
C SER A 170 16.46 13.33 31.98
N ALA A 171 17.73 12.95 32.18
CA ALA A 171 18.83 13.89 32.39
C ALA A 171 19.03 14.76 31.13
N THR A 172 19.71 15.90 31.26
CA THR A 172 19.82 17.00 30.25
C THR A 172 20.22 16.59 28.83
N THR A 173 20.64 15.34 28.61
CA THR A 173 21.03 14.82 27.30
C THR A 173 20.10 13.74 26.76
N ALA A 174 19.19 13.15 27.51
CA ALA A 174 18.36 12.03 27.03
C ALA A 174 16.91 12.49 26.73
N GLU A 175 16.20 11.74 25.89
CA GLU A 175 14.82 12.04 25.50
C GLU A 175 13.95 10.80 25.58
N VAL A 176 12.75 10.95 26.15
CA VAL A 176 11.67 9.97 26.02
C VAL A 176 10.62 10.62 25.14
N GLY A 177 10.25 9.96 24.05
CA GLY A 177 9.40 10.56 23.03
C GLY A 177 8.45 9.56 22.40
N VAL A 178 7.47 10.12 21.69
CA VAL A 178 6.52 9.41 20.84
C VAL A 178 6.47 10.14 19.51
N ALA A 179 6.61 9.38 18.43
CA ALA A 179 6.52 9.87 17.08
C ALA A 179 5.49 9.01 16.33
N ASN A 180 4.43 9.63 15.86
CA ASN A 180 3.45 8.98 15.01
C ASN A 180 2.78 10.03 14.13
N ALA A 181 2.86 9.84 12.82
CA ALA A 181 2.19 10.69 11.85
C ALA A 181 1.59 9.82 10.75
N TYR A 182 0.39 10.19 10.32
CA TYR A 182 -0.37 9.47 9.31
C TYR A 182 -1.29 10.46 8.61
N SER A 183 -1.63 10.17 7.35
CA SER A 183 -2.76 10.83 6.69
C SER A 183 -4.06 10.19 7.18
N GLU A 184 -5.06 11.02 7.47
CA GLU A 184 -6.40 10.57 7.84
C GLU A 184 -7.46 11.24 6.97
N GLY A 185 -8.55 10.54 6.73
CA GLY A 185 -9.67 11.05 5.95
C GLY A 185 -10.40 9.93 5.21
N ARG A 186 -11.30 10.33 4.30
CA ARG A 186 -12.02 9.39 3.45
C ARG A 186 -11.16 9.06 2.22
N PRO A 187 -11.06 7.77 1.83
CA PRO A 187 -10.46 7.37 0.57
C PRO A 187 -11.02 8.16 -0.62
N MET A 188 -10.17 8.41 -1.61
CA MET A 188 -10.60 9.11 -2.82
C MET A 188 -11.42 8.16 -3.68
N TYR A 189 -12.68 8.53 -3.95
CA TYR A 189 -13.52 7.79 -4.89
C TYR A 189 -13.09 8.13 -6.31
N VAL A 190 -12.79 7.10 -7.10
CA VAL A 190 -12.37 7.24 -8.51
C VAL A 190 -13.52 7.05 -9.49
N GLY A 191 -14.74 6.91 -8.97
CA GLY A 191 -15.87 6.40 -9.73
C GLY A 191 -15.73 4.89 -9.96
N ARG A 192 -16.76 4.28 -10.56
CA ARG A 192 -16.75 2.85 -10.87
C ARG A 192 -15.97 2.60 -12.16
N ILE A 193 -14.72 2.18 -12.03
CA ILE A 193 -13.83 1.92 -13.16
C ILE A 193 -13.63 0.41 -13.31
N GLY A 194 -14.11 -0.14 -14.43
CA GLY A 194 -13.96 -1.57 -14.73
C GLY A 194 -12.63 -1.86 -15.44
N LEU A 195 -11.77 -2.64 -14.80
CA LEU A 195 -10.61 -3.29 -15.39
C LEU A 195 -11.04 -4.63 -15.98
N GLN A 196 -10.84 -4.80 -17.28
CA GLN A 196 -11.11 -6.08 -17.96
C GLN A 196 -9.84 -6.95 -17.96
N PRO A 197 -9.97 -8.28 -18.11
CA PRO A 197 -8.82 -9.16 -18.31
C PRO A 197 -7.92 -8.68 -19.46
N ALA A 198 -6.61 -8.85 -19.32
CA ALA A 198 -5.61 -8.50 -20.34
C ALA A 198 -5.59 -7.02 -20.79
N MET A 199 -6.23 -6.11 -20.05
CA MET A 199 -6.05 -4.67 -20.26
C MET A 199 -4.87 -4.17 -19.44
N ASN A 200 -3.96 -3.44 -20.10
CA ASN A 200 -2.86 -2.78 -19.41
C ASN A 200 -3.37 -1.62 -18.56
N PHE A 201 -2.98 -1.57 -17.30
CA PHE A 201 -3.25 -0.46 -16.39
C PHE A 201 -2.02 -0.17 -15.55
N GLU A 202 -1.91 1.07 -15.08
CA GLU A 202 -0.87 1.49 -14.18
C GLU A 202 -1.39 2.52 -13.19
N VAL A 203 -0.88 2.45 -11.97
CA VAL A 203 -0.94 3.58 -11.04
C VAL A 203 0.49 4.08 -10.87
N LYS A 204 0.67 5.38 -11.03
CA LYS A 204 1.98 6.02 -10.93
C LYS A 204 1.92 7.16 -9.95
N MET A 205 2.93 7.27 -9.10
CA MET A 205 3.23 8.49 -8.37
C MET A 205 4.41 9.18 -9.06
N GLU A 206 4.30 10.49 -9.25
CA GLU A 206 5.34 11.29 -9.88
C GLU A 206 5.68 12.51 -9.03
N TRP A 207 6.96 12.86 -9.03
CA TRP A 207 7.47 14.08 -8.42
C TRP A 207 8.27 14.88 -9.46
N PRO A 208 8.18 16.21 -9.45
CA PRO A 208 8.95 17.06 -10.37
C PRO A 208 10.47 16.98 -10.13
N GLY A 209 10.90 16.49 -8.97
CA GLY A 209 12.29 16.25 -8.60
C GLY A 209 12.37 15.19 -7.49
N LEU A 210 13.59 14.85 -7.07
CA LEU A 210 13.79 13.93 -5.95
C LEU A 210 13.25 14.55 -4.66
N VAL A 211 12.34 13.87 -3.98
CA VAL A 211 11.87 14.26 -2.65
C VAL A 211 12.57 13.37 -1.61
N ALA A 212 13.71 13.81 -1.12
CA ALA A 212 14.43 13.07 -0.08
C ALA A 212 13.60 13.01 1.22
N MET A 213 13.67 11.87 1.91
CA MET A 213 13.13 11.72 3.26
C MET A 213 14.04 12.50 4.22
N THR A 214 13.45 13.32 5.08
CA THR A 214 14.14 14.11 6.11
C THR A 214 14.96 13.22 7.04
N SER A 215 14.46 12.02 7.37
CA SER A 215 15.18 11.02 8.17
C SER A 215 16.35 10.35 7.44
N GLY A 216 16.35 10.41 6.10
CA GLY A 216 17.26 9.64 5.24
C GLY A 216 16.97 8.13 5.21
N PHE A 217 15.92 7.66 5.87
CA PHE A 217 15.51 6.25 5.88
C PHE A 217 14.60 5.91 4.72
N ASN A 218 14.61 4.63 4.34
CA ASN A 218 13.66 4.13 3.36
C ASN A 218 12.27 4.01 3.96
N ALA A 219 11.25 4.27 3.14
CA ALA A 219 9.85 4.09 3.51
C ALA A 219 9.20 3.00 2.67
N ARG A 220 8.13 2.42 3.19
CA ARG A 220 7.27 1.49 2.45
C ARG A 220 6.04 2.25 1.96
N VAL A 221 5.87 2.30 0.65
CA VAL A 221 4.75 2.99 0.00
C VAL A 221 3.87 1.98 -0.69
N GLY A 222 2.57 2.05 -0.46
CA GLY A 222 1.59 1.16 -1.07
C GLY A 222 0.47 1.93 -1.76
N VAL A 223 -0.05 1.35 -2.83
CA VAL A 223 -1.33 1.73 -3.41
C VAL A 223 -2.31 0.61 -3.20
N VAL A 224 -3.52 0.96 -2.78
CA VAL A 224 -4.65 0.03 -2.70
C VAL A 224 -5.78 0.55 -3.57
N LEU A 225 -6.26 -0.30 -4.49
CA LEU A 225 -7.48 -0.11 -5.25
C LEU A 225 -8.55 -0.99 -4.61
N ASP A 226 -9.55 -0.38 -3.99
CA ASP A 226 -10.67 -1.13 -3.42
C ASP A 226 -11.79 -1.27 -4.43
N GLY A 227 -12.51 -2.37 -4.30
CA GLY A 227 -13.56 -2.70 -5.25
C GLY A 227 -14.00 -4.15 -5.18
N TYR A 228 -14.48 -4.63 -6.32
CA TYR A 228 -15.01 -5.97 -6.47
C TYR A 228 -14.27 -6.72 -7.57
N MET A 229 -13.78 -7.91 -7.25
CA MET A 229 -13.22 -8.84 -8.22
C MET A 229 -14.35 -9.74 -8.75
N MET A 230 -14.46 -9.82 -10.07
CA MET A 230 -15.31 -10.78 -10.75
C MET A 230 -14.46 -11.90 -11.31
N ARG A 231 -14.84 -13.16 -11.07
CA ARG A 231 -14.18 -14.33 -11.65
C ARG A 231 -15.20 -15.37 -12.09
N ALA A 232 -14.85 -16.18 -13.07
CA ALA A 232 -15.64 -17.36 -13.40
C ALA A 232 -15.70 -18.28 -12.17
N VAL A 233 -16.88 -18.84 -11.91
CA VAL A 233 -17.10 -19.77 -10.81
C VAL A 233 -16.33 -21.07 -11.12
N GLN A 234 -15.26 -21.36 -10.36
CA GLN A 234 -14.23 -22.38 -10.61
C GLN A 234 -14.38 -23.66 -9.81
#